data_AF-A0A9Q4NQQ5-F1
#
_entry.id   AF-A0A9Q4NQQ5-F1
#
_cell.length_a   1.000
_cell.length_b   1.000
_cell.length_c   1.000
_cell.angle_alpha   90.00
_cell.angle_beta   90.00
_cell.angle_gamma   90.00
#
_symmetry.space_group_name_H-M   'P 1'
#
loop_
_entity.id
_entity.type
_entity.pdbx_description
1 polymer ?
#
loop_
_entity_poly.entity_id
_entity_poly.type
_entity_poly.pdbx_seq_one_letter_code
_entity_poly.pdbx_strand_id
1 'polypeptide(L)'
;MTDSRPSYFALTTDVPGAEVEVTVMVQSLFYDAPSPQQVEFARELSATLTAVASEYTPVEPWRTESLDAYLVLANTHQLLDLARNSVDATPSQARRYFAEAADNLEVLKEWDPRFTNAYYQARKCEQAAGNFLMDELEDFHDCLETWLPARLLSHSPTDQVVVVDDLQTPESFAATLTPDHEAVSVNILEADEVDTYNAVGRTVYPVPMYPDGTIRSRLATSIYVDGMRLTYIVHTDNEAFPLLKELGEAAEEFCSVTCGYTPVEYYTELAYAKQLDNLVYSPRFDEDGVYRRNLLDMYAYSLSVMSNFDGTFEVPRDLARAAAQLNEEMRVDAAIELARTIGHWLPRDITDLIPRGWTDASNDEFAMELEDGLNTLPGRRFVVVLDHQSPEEYEQTRLPNREKLYPMVYGETADVDIFDLCHTQIFLGDV
;
A
#
# COMPACT_ATOMS: atom_id res chain seq x y z
N MET A 1 -19.61 2.99 26.70
CA MET A 1 -18.19 2.72 27.01
C MET A 1 -18.03 1.22 27.18
N THR A 2 -17.99 0.50 26.07
CA THR A 2 -17.55 -0.90 25.98
C THR A 2 -16.02 -0.90 26.04
N ASP A 3 -15.45 -1.79 26.85
CA ASP A 3 -14.00 -1.93 27.06
C ASP A 3 -13.37 -2.36 25.71
N SER A 4 -12.79 -1.41 24.95
CA SER A 4 -12.15 -1.61 23.64
C SER A 4 -10.77 -2.28 23.76
N ARG A 5 -10.60 -3.16 24.76
CA ARG A 5 -9.31 -3.78 25.05
C ARG A 5 -8.95 -4.79 23.96
N PRO A 6 -7.68 -4.83 23.52
CA PRO A 6 -7.23 -5.87 22.61
C PRO A 6 -7.47 -7.25 23.22
N SER A 7 -7.77 -8.24 22.38
CA SER A 7 -7.73 -9.64 22.83
C SER A 7 -6.31 -10.17 22.65
N TYR A 8 -5.78 -10.81 23.70
CA TYR A 8 -4.40 -11.26 23.78
C TYR A 8 -4.32 -12.79 23.86
N PHE A 9 -3.43 -13.38 23.07
CA PHE A 9 -3.09 -14.80 23.09
C PHE A 9 -1.58 -14.92 23.17
N ALA A 10 -1.05 -15.46 24.27
CA ALA A 10 0.38 -15.68 24.44
C ALA A 10 0.63 -17.16 24.70
N LEU A 11 1.60 -17.73 24.00
CA LEU A 11 1.98 -19.14 24.13
C LEU A 11 3.50 -19.28 23.99
N THR A 12 4.02 -20.28 24.68
CA THR A 12 5.45 -20.63 24.69
C THR A 12 5.60 -22.05 24.19
N THR A 13 6.54 -22.28 23.28
CA THR A 13 6.90 -23.62 22.81
C THR A 13 8.40 -23.81 22.82
N ASP A 14 8.83 -25.03 23.16
CA ASP A 14 10.24 -25.42 23.17
C ASP A 14 10.62 -25.96 21.79
N VAL A 15 11.59 -25.32 21.16
CA VAL A 15 12.20 -25.77 19.90
C VAL A 15 13.62 -26.26 20.21
N PRO A 16 14.16 -27.31 19.55
CA PRO A 16 15.53 -27.74 19.79
C PRO A 16 16.54 -26.59 19.62
N GLY A 17 17.03 -26.05 20.74
CA GLY A 17 18.01 -24.96 20.78
C GLY A 17 17.45 -23.54 21.00
N ALA A 18 16.12 -23.35 21.09
CA ALA A 18 15.53 -22.06 21.43
C ALA A 18 14.14 -22.17 22.10
N GLU A 19 13.87 -21.32 23.09
CA GLU A 19 12.52 -21.09 23.62
C GLU A 19 11.85 -20.02 22.76
N VAL A 20 10.64 -20.32 22.25
CA VAL A 20 9.90 -19.42 21.36
C VAL A 20 8.62 -18.97 22.06
N GLU A 21 8.52 -17.68 22.30
CA GLU A 21 7.29 -17.05 22.80
C GLU A 21 6.57 -16.35 21.63
N VAL A 22 5.34 -16.75 21.37
CA VAL A 22 4.47 -16.14 20.36
C VAL A 22 3.32 -15.44 21.07
N THR A 23 3.21 -14.13 20.84
CA THR A 23 2.08 -13.32 21.27
C THR A 23 1.31 -12.85 20.06
N VAL A 24 0.01 -13.14 19.98
CA VAL A 24 -0.92 -12.62 18.97
C VAL A 24 -1.93 -11.71 19.65
N MET A 25 -2.14 -10.53 19.07
CA MET A 25 -3.07 -9.52 19.52
C MET A 25 -4.00 -9.15 18.37
N VAL A 26 -5.29 -9.06 18.65
CA VAL A 26 -6.28 -8.57 17.69
C VAL A 26 -6.93 -7.28 18.18
N GLN A 27 -6.98 -6.30 17.28
CA GLN A 27 -7.62 -5.01 17.48
C GLN A 27 -8.51 -4.71 16.27
N SER A 28 -9.66 -4.08 16.50
CA SER A 28 -10.43 -3.50 15.40
C SER A 28 -9.77 -2.20 14.94
N LEU A 29 -9.73 -1.95 13.63
CA LEU A 29 -9.30 -0.65 13.08
C LEU A 29 -10.29 0.47 13.42
N PHE A 30 -11.51 0.11 13.81
CA PHE A 30 -12.59 1.03 14.11
C PHE A 30 -12.79 1.28 15.60
N TYR A 31 -11.80 0.89 16.42
CA TYR A 31 -11.76 1.12 17.87
C TYR A 31 -12.94 0.55 18.67
N ASP A 32 -13.73 -0.35 18.07
CA ASP A 32 -14.73 -1.17 18.73
C ASP A 32 -14.12 -2.50 19.22
N ALA A 33 -14.90 -3.24 20.00
CA ALA A 33 -14.47 -4.53 20.51
C ALA A 33 -14.38 -5.55 19.35
N PRO A 34 -13.31 -6.36 19.25
CA PRO A 34 -13.18 -7.38 18.22
C PRO A 34 -14.39 -8.32 18.22
N SER A 35 -14.88 -8.66 17.03
CA SER A 35 -15.99 -9.61 16.86
C SER A 35 -15.55 -11.03 17.23
N PRO A 36 -16.49 -11.95 17.59
CA PRO A 36 -16.14 -13.35 17.86
C PRO A 36 -15.42 -14.04 16.70
N GLN A 37 -15.71 -13.63 15.45
CA GLN A 37 -15.03 -14.16 14.26
C GLN A 37 -13.58 -13.68 14.17
N GLN A 38 -13.32 -12.40 14.43
CA GLN A 38 -11.96 -11.84 14.48
C GLN A 38 -11.12 -12.48 15.59
N VAL A 39 -11.75 -12.74 16.74
CA VAL A 39 -11.11 -13.45 17.87
C VAL A 39 -10.79 -14.90 17.52
N GLU A 40 -11.66 -15.61 16.81
CA GLU A 40 -11.39 -16.98 16.35
C GLU A 40 -10.28 -17.02 15.32
N PHE A 41 -10.30 -16.11 14.34
CA PHE A 41 -9.26 -15.98 13.32
C PHE A 41 -7.87 -15.75 13.94
N ALA A 42 -7.78 -14.87 14.94
CA ALA A 42 -6.54 -14.65 15.68
C ALA A 42 -6.06 -15.90 16.46
N ARG A 43 -7.00 -16.70 16.99
CA ARG A 43 -6.68 -17.97 17.66
C ARG A 43 -6.16 -19.02 16.69
N GLU A 44 -6.76 -19.11 15.50
CA GLU A 44 -6.32 -20.00 14.43
C GLU A 44 -4.90 -19.63 13.96
N LEU A 45 -4.61 -18.33 13.75
CA LEU A 45 -3.26 -17.86 13.46
C LEU A 45 -2.27 -18.28 14.55
N SER A 46 -2.63 -18.08 15.83
CA SER A 46 -1.81 -18.49 16.97
C SER A 46 -1.52 -19.99 16.98
N ALA A 47 -2.50 -20.83 16.65
CA ALA A 47 -2.32 -22.28 16.54
C ALA A 47 -1.40 -22.66 15.37
N THR A 48 -1.55 -22.00 14.21
CA THR A 48 -0.69 -22.18 13.04
C THR A 48 0.76 -21.86 13.36
N LEU A 49 1.04 -20.69 13.96
CA LEU A 49 2.40 -20.30 14.33
C LEU A 49 3.02 -21.25 15.36
N THR A 50 2.22 -21.75 16.30
CA THR A 50 2.68 -22.75 17.28
C THR A 50 3.04 -24.07 16.60
N ALA A 51 2.25 -24.52 15.63
CA ALA A 51 2.53 -25.75 14.88
C ALA A 51 3.84 -25.61 14.08
N VAL A 52 4.01 -24.51 13.35
CA VAL A 52 5.24 -24.21 12.59
C VAL A 52 6.47 -24.21 13.49
N ALA A 53 6.42 -23.50 14.62
CA ALA A 53 7.53 -23.49 15.58
C ALA A 53 7.85 -24.90 16.12
N SER A 54 6.83 -25.72 16.40
CA SER A 54 7.01 -27.06 16.98
C SER A 54 7.55 -28.08 15.98
N GLU A 55 7.27 -27.89 14.69
CA GLU A 55 7.73 -28.76 13.60
C GLU A 55 9.05 -28.29 12.99
N TYR A 56 9.54 -27.11 13.39
CA TYR A 56 10.75 -26.51 12.85
C TYR A 56 11.99 -27.36 13.13
N THR A 57 12.79 -27.58 12.09
CA THR A 57 14.10 -28.20 12.19
C THR A 57 15.18 -27.12 12.04
N PRO A 58 16.05 -26.90 13.04
CA PRO A 58 17.09 -25.89 12.97
C PRO A 58 17.98 -26.01 11.74
N VAL A 59 18.17 -24.89 11.05
CA VAL A 59 19.09 -24.75 9.90
C VAL A 59 20.17 -23.74 10.26
N GLU A 60 21.39 -23.95 9.76
CA GLU A 60 22.45 -22.95 9.91
C GLU A 60 22.04 -21.63 9.21
N PRO A 61 22.25 -20.47 9.86
CA PRO A 61 22.01 -19.19 9.22
C PRO A 61 22.85 -19.06 7.95
N TRP A 62 22.22 -18.66 6.84
CA TRP A 62 22.91 -18.34 5.61
C TRP A 62 23.01 -16.82 5.43
N ARG A 63 24.09 -16.38 4.79
CA ARG A 63 24.30 -14.99 4.40
C ARG A 63 24.86 -15.00 2.98
N THR A 64 24.06 -14.57 2.03
CA THR A 64 24.48 -14.45 0.63
C THR A 64 24.84 -13.01 0.35
N GLU A 65 26.09 -12.63 0.65
CA GLU A 65 26.56 -11.26 0.37
C GLU A 65 27.07 -11.15 -1.06
N SER A 66 26.45 -10.27 -1.83
CA SER A 66 26.80 -9.95 -3.22
C SER A 66 26.67 -8.44 -3.44
N LEU A 67 27.34 -7.92 -4.47
CA LEU A 67 27.17 -6.52 -4.86
C LEU A 67 25.71 -6.20 -5.26
N ASP A 68 25.02 -7.17 -5.87
CA ASP A 68 23.61 -7.03 -6.22
C ASP A 68 22.74 -6.84 -4.96
N ALA A 69 23.07 -7.50 -3.86
CA ALA A 69 22.38 -7.31 -2.58
C ALA A 69 22.55 -5.87 -2.04
N TYR A 70 23.74 -5.29 -2.16
CA TYR A 70 23.95 -3.89 -1.77
C TYR A 70 23.20 -2.91 -2.67
N LEU A 71 23.05 -3.24 -3.96
CA LEU A 71 22.25 -2.44 -4.88
C LEU A 71 20.76 -2.47 -4.50
N VAL A 72 20.20 -3.66 -4.27
CA VAL A 72 18.79 -3.82 -3.84
C VAL A 72 18.54 -3.10 -2.51
N LEU A 73 19.49 -3.19 -1.57
CA LEU A 73 19.43 -2.47 -0.31
C LEU A 73 19.47 -0.94 -0.49
N ALA A 74 20.32 -0.44 -1.38
CA ALA A 74 20.39 1.00 -1.68
C ALA A 74 19.08 1.51 -2.28
N ASN A 75 18.51 0.78 -3.24
CA ASN A 75 17.20 1.08 -3.82
C ASN A 75 16.10 1.07 -2.74
N THR A 76 16.14 0.10 -1.82
CA THR A 76 15.20 0.03 -0.69
C THR A 76 15.27 1.30 0.18
N HIS A 77 16.46 1.74 0.59
CA HIS A 77 16.60 2.97 1.38
C HIS A 77 16.08 4.21 0.62
N GLN A 78 16.34 4.32 -0.68
CA GLN A 78 15.80 5.42 -1.49
C GLN A 78 14.27 5.41 -1.54
N LEU A 79 13.65 4.24 -1.74
CA LEU A 79 12.20 4.09 -1.72
C LEU A 79 11.61 4.46 -0.35
N LEU A 80 12.27 4.10 0.75
CA LEU A 80 11.82 4.48 2.10
C LEU A 80 11.94 5.99 2.36
N ASP A 81 13.03 6.62 1.92
CA ASP A 81 13.16 8.09 2.00
C ASP A 81 12.04 8.79 1.19
N LEU A 82 11.68 8.28 0.00
CA LEU A 82 10.56 8.77 -0.81
C LEU A 82 9.20 8.53 -0.13
N ALA A 83 9.01 7.35 0.46
CA ALA A 83 7.81 7.00 1.20
C ALA A 83 7.61 7.96 2.37
N ARG A 84 8.65 8.21 3.18
CA ARG A 84 8.65 9.17 4.29
C ARG A 84 8.23 10.56 3.84
N ASN A 85 8.79 11.05 2.73
CA ASN A 85 8.45 12.36 2.17
C ASN A 85 7.01 12.44 1.62
N SER A 86 6.35 11.29 1.41
CA SER A 86 4.99 11.19 0.88
C SER A 86 3.93 10.98 1.97
N VAL A 87 4.33 10.68 3.22
CA VAL A 87 3.41 10.39 4.35
C VAL A 87 2.39 11.52 4.56
N ASP A 88 2.82 12.77 4.44
CA ASP A 88 1.94 13.92 4.71
C ASP A 88 1.11 14.35 3.49
N ALA A 89 1.45 13.88 2.28
CA ALA A 89 0.95 14.47 1.04
C ALA A 89 0.14 13.51 0.17
N THR A 90 0.52 12.23 0.10
CA THR A 90 0.01 11.33 -0.95
C THR A 90 0.02 9.86 -0.47
N PRO A 91 -1.05 9.39 0.20
CA PRO A 91 -1.16 8.01 0.70
C PRO A 91 -0.92 6.94 -0.37
N SER A 92 -1.39 7.18 -1.60
CA SER A 92 -1.17 6.28 -2.74
C SER A 92 0.31 6.15 -3.14
N GLN A 93 1.09 7.24 -3.10
CA GLN A 93 2.53 7.20 -3.36
C GLN A 93 3.28 6.56 -2.21
N ALA A 94 2.99 6.96 -0.96
CA ALA A 94 3.59 6.35 0.21
C ALA A 94 3.41 4.83 0.18
N ARG A 95 2.17 4.36 -0.08
CA ARG A 95 1.86 2.95 -0.27
C ARG A 95 2.70 2.32 -1.37
N ARG A 96 2.74 2.92 -2.57
CA ARG A 96 3.51 2.40 -3.71
C ARG A 96 4.98 2.23 -3.35
N TYR A 97 5.60 3.24 -2.73
CA TYR A 97 7.00 3.17 -2.34
C TYR A 97 7.26 2.12 -1.26
N PHE A 98 6.37 1.97 -0.28
CA PHE A 98 6.49 0.87 0.69
C PHE A 98 6.29 -0.51 0.05
N ALA A 99 5.40 -0.65 -0.94
CA ALA A 99 5.23 -1.89 -1.69
C ALA A 99 6.49 -2.25 -2.47
N GLU A 100 7.04 -1.31 -3.26
CA GLU A 100 8.29 -1.51 -4.01
C GLU A 100 9.47 -1.80 -3.06
N ALA A 101 9.53 -1.15 -1.88
CA ALA A 101 10.53 -1.45 -0.85
C ALA A 101 10.34 -2.84 -0.25
N ALA A 102 9.10 -3.28 -0.04
CA ALA A 102 8.80 -4.62 0.44
C ALA A 102 9.20 -5.69 -0.59
N ASP A 103 8.97 -5.48 -1.88
CA ASP A 103 9.41 -6.40 -2.94
C ASP A 103 10.94 -6.58 -2.94
N ASN A 104 11.69 -5.48 -2.79
CA ASN A 104 13.15 -5.56 -2.63
C ASN A 104 13.55 -6.34 -1.37
N LEU A 105 12.87 -6.08 -0.25
CA LEU A 105 13.14 -6.74 1.03
C LEU A 105 12.76 -8.22 1.02
N GLU A 106 11.79 -8.63 0.19
CA GLU A 106 11.47 -10.04 -0.04
C GLU A 106 12.66 -10.77 -0.64
N VAL A 107 13.27 -10.20 -1.68
CA VAL A 107 14.49 -10.73 -2.30
C VAL A 107 15.63 -10.78 -1.29
N LEU A 108 15.85 -9.71 -0.54
CA LEU A 108 16.90 -9.65 0.49
C LEU A 108 16.68 -10.66 1.62
N LYS A 109 15.42 -10.89 2.03
CA LYS A 109 15.02 -11.90 3.04
C LYS A 109 15.41 -13.31 2.62
N GLU A 110 15.34 -13.62 1.32
CA GLU A 110 15.80 -14.91 0.79
C GLU A 110 17.33 -15.06 0.83
N TRP A 111 18.08 -13.95 0.70
CA TRP A 111 19.54 -13.96 0.72
C TRP A 111 20.14 -13.91 2.14
N ASP A 112 19.47 -13.22 3.06
CA ASP A 112 19.80 -13.16 4.49
C ASP A 112 18.50 -13.01 5.32
N PRO A 113 18.12 -14.04 6.13
CA PRO A 113 16.92 -14.02 6.97
C PRO A 113 16.85 -12.87 7.98
N ARG A 114 17.92 -12.12 8.24
CA ARG A 114 17.90 -10.92 9.10
C ARG A 114 16.99 -9.82 8.56
N PHE A 115 16.77 -9.78 7.24
CA PHE A 115 15.82 -8.85 6.62
C PHE A 115 14.35 -9.18 6.89
N THR A 116 14.04 -10.36 7.45
CA THR A 116 12.65 -10.82 7.69
C THR A 116 11.80 -9.75 8.38
N ASN A 117 12.29 -9.15 9.47
CA ASN A 117 11.47 -8.18 10.20
C ASN A 117 11.35 -6.86 9.44
N ALA A 118 12.40 -6.43 8.72
CA ALA A 118 12.33 -5.26 7.85
C ALA A 118 11.28 -5.46 6.74
N TYR A 119 11.27 -6.62 6.09
CA TYR A 119 10.25 -6.99 5.10
C TYR A 119 8.84 -6.84 5.66
N TYR A 120 8.54 -7.47 6.79
CA TYR A 120 7.20 -7.39 7.38
C TYR A 120 6.85 -6.01 7.95
N GLN A 121 7.82 -5.19 8.38
CA GLN A 121 7.55 -3.79 8.72
C GLN A 121 7.22 -2.97 7.46
N ALA A 122 7.92 -3.19 6.33
CA ALA A 122 7.62 -2.49 5.08
C ALA A 122 6.20 -2.84 4.58
N ARG A 123 5.81 -4.12 4.60
CA ARG A 123 4.44 -4.58 4.31
C ARG A 123 3.41 -3.96 5.25
N LYS A 124 3.74 -3.81 6.53
CA LYS A 124 2.88 -3.12 7.51
C LYS A 124 2.72 -1.63 7.17
N CYS A 125 3.78 -0.94 6.76
CA CYS A 125 3.72 0.45 6.32
C CYS A 125 2.88 0.61 5.04
N GLU A 126 3.06 -0.27 4.06
CA GLU A 126 2.25 -0.33 2.85
C GLU A 126 0.76 -0.49 3.18
N GLN A 127 0.42 -1.47 4.02
CA GLN A 127 -0.96 -1.72 4.42
C GLN A 127 -1.53 -0.53 5.22
N ALA A 128 -0.75 0.07 6.13
CA ALA A 128 -1.18 1.24 6.87
C ALA A 128 -1.47 2.43 5.93
N ALA A 129 -0.58 2.73 4.98
CA ALA A 129 -0.79 3.76 3.98
C ALA A 129 -2.03 3.48 3.11
N GLY A 130 -2.25 2.23 2.69
CA GLY A 130 -3.44 1.81 1.95
C GLY A 130 -4.76 1.95 2.72
N ASN A 131 -4.72 1.85 4.05
CA ASN A 131 -5.87 2.02 4.94
C ASN A 131 -6.05 3.46 5.44
N PHE A 132 -5.26 4.41 4.93
CA PHE A 132 -5.21 5.82 5.36
C PHE A 132 -4.81 6.01 6.83
N LEU A 133 -3.98 5.13 7.37
CA LEU A 133 -3.47 5.22 8.75
C LEU A 133 -2.17 6.04 8.79
N MET A 134 -2.22 7.28 8.31
CA MET A 134 -1.05 8.12 8.10
C MET A 134 -0.38 8.57 9.41
N ASP A 135 -1.17 8.81 10.47
CA ASP A 135 -0.66 9.22 11.78
C ASP A 135 0.27 8.19 12.42
N GLU A 136 0.06 6.90 12.17
CA GLU A 136 0.91 5.82 12.70
C GLU A 136 2.12 5.52 11.79
N LEU A 137 2.13 6.06 10.56
CA LEU A 137 3.04 5.65 9.51
C LEU A 137 4.48 6.15 9.75
N GLU A 138 4.64 7.35 10.33
CA GLU A 138 5.96 7.88 10.71
C GLU A 138 6.63 6.98 11.77
N ASP A 139 5.90 6.63 12.82
CA ASP A 139 6.40 5.73 13.88
C ASP A 139 6.76 4.33 13.32
N PHE A 140 5.99 3.84 12.35
CA PHE A 140 6.27 2.56 11.70
C PHE A 140 7.48 2.62 10.79
N HIS A 141 7.64 3.72 10.05
CA HIS A 141 8.81 3.97 9.22
C HIS A 141 10.09 4.05 10.09
N ASP A 142 10.07 4.84 11.16
CA ASP A 142 11.20 4.96 12.07
C ASP A 142 11.55 3.59 12.70
N CYS A 143 10.54 2.77 13.03
CA CYS A 143 10.76 1.40 13.47
C CYS A 143 11.41 0.54 12.38
N LEU A 144 10.92 0.60 11.13
CA LEU A 144 11.47 -0.11 9.97
C LEU A 144 12.96 0.20 9.76
N GLU A 145 13.36 1.46 9.84
CA GLU A 145 14.77 1.85 9.67
C GLU A 145 15.70 1.18 10.70
N THR A 146 15.22 0.93 11.93
CA THR A 146 16.02 0.21 12.95
C THR A 146 16.30 -1.25 12.61
N TRP A 147 15.58 -1.80 11.63
CA TRP A 147 15.72 -3.18 11.17
C TRP A 147 16.57 -3.32 9.93
N LEU A 148 16.98 -2.22 9.30
CA LEU A 148 17.82 -2.23 8.11
C LEU A 148 19.30 -2.09 8.47
N PRO A 149 20.21 -2.54 7.59
CA PRO A 149 21.62 -2.20 7.68
C PRO A 149 21.80 -0.67 7.71
N ALA A 150 22.62 -0.21 8.65
CA ALA A 150 22.84 1.21 8.85
C ALA A 150 23.64 1.82 7.69
N ARG A 151 23.14 2.93 7.14
CA ARG A 151 23.88 3.81 6.23
C ARG A 151 25.03 4.46 7.00
N LEU A 152 26.26 4.30 6.52
CA LEU A 152 27.44 4.89 7.15
C LEU A 152 27.56 6.36 6.78
N LEU A 153 27.43 7.24 7.78
CA LEU A 153 27.63 8.69 7.62
C LEU A 153 29.06 9.15 7.95
N SER A 154 29.90 8.23 8.42
CA SER A 154 31.29 8.46 8.81
C SER A 154 32.05 7.13 8.89
N HIS A 155 33.26 7.14 9.45
CA HIS A 155 34.16 5.99 9.61
C HIS A 155 33.42 4.66 9.87
N SER A 156 33.73 3.66 9.05
CA SER A 156 33.16 2.32 9.16
C SER A 156 33.64 1.58 10.41
N PRO A 157 32.77 0.78 11.07
CA PRO A 157 33.19 -0.17 12.10
C PRO A 157 33.88 -1.43 11.52
N THR A 158 33.88 -1.60 10.19
CA THR A 158 34.47 -2.72 9.47
C THR A 158 35.61 -2.25 8.56
N ASP A 159 36.52 -3.16 8.21
CA ASP A 159 37.68 -2.85 7.36
C ASP A 159 37.29 -2.53 5.90
N GLN A 160 36.17 -3.07 5.43
CA GLN A 160 35.65 -2.86 4.07
C GLN A 160 34.28 -2.20 4.08
N VAL A 161 34.00 -1.47 3.01
CA VAL A 161 32.69 -0.85 2.74
C VAL A 161 32.26 -1.07 1.29
N VAL A 162 30.96 -0.95 1.06
CA VAL A 162 30.40 -0.81 -0.28
C VAL A 162 29.88 0.62 -0.45
N VAL A 163 30.30 1.25 -1.54
CA VAL A 163 29.84 2.56 -1.97
C VAL A 163 28.89 2.37 -3.16
N VAL A 164 27.66 2.85 -3.00
CA VAL A 164 26.65 2.90 -4.06
C VAL A 164 26.43 4.37 -4.42
N ASP A 165 26.74 4.73 -5.66
CA ASP A 165 26.53 6.06 -6.23
C ASP A 165 25.35 6.01 -7.21
N ASP A 166 24.28 6.75 -6.89
CA ASP A 166 23.13 7.01 -7.76
C ASP A 166 23.50 8.05 -8.83
N LEU A 167 23.32 7.65 -10.09
CA LEU A 167 23.63 8.43 -11.29
C LEU A 167 22.35 8.87 -12.02
N GLN A 168 21.15 8.59 -11.47
CA GLN A 168 19.89 9.00 -12.04
C GLN A 168 19.79 10.54 -12.07
N THR A 169 19.39 11.09 -13.22
CA THR A 169 19.22 12.54 -13.34
C THR A 169 17.88 12.99 -12.76
N PRO A 170 17.75 14.25 -12.30
CA PRO A 170 16.47 14.77 -11.81
C PRO A 170 15.34 14.69 -12.85
N GLU A 171 15.66 14.88 -14.14
CA GLU A 171 14.67 14.76 -15.22
C GLU A 171 14.21 13.31 -15.43
N SER A 172 15.13 12.35 -15.30
CA SER A 172 14.79 10.93 -15.34
C SER A 172 13.87 10.55 -14.18
N PHE A 173 14.26 10.95 -12.96
CA PHE A 173 13.45 10.71 -11.76
C PHE A 173 12.08 11.38 -11.83
N ALA A 174 11.99 12.62 -12.33
CA ALA A 174 10.70 13.31 -12.48
C ALA A 174 9.75 12.62 -13.47
N ALA A 175 10.27 11.84 -14.42
CA ALA A 175 9.46 11.12 -15.40
C ALA A 175 8.86 9.82 -14.84
N THR A 176 9.59 9.11 -13.98
CA THR A 176 9.18 7.80 -13.44
C THR A 176 8.64 7.89 -12.01
N LEU A 177 9.07 8.91 -11.27
CA LEU A 177 8.91 9.07 -9.82
C LEU A 177 9.41 7.87 -9.02
N THR A 178 10.30 7.07 -9.59
CA THR A 178 10.91 5.89 -8.97
C THR A 178 12.41 5.89 -9.21
N PRO A 179 13.19 5.34 -8.27
CA PRO A 179 14.62 5.15 -8.49
C PRO A 179 14.91 4.25 -9.70
N ASP A 180 15.99 4.55 -10.41
CA ASP A 180 16.46 3.77 -11.55
C ASP A 180 17.64 2.86 -11.14
N HIS A 181 17.35 1.56 -11.06
CA HIS A 181 18.32 0.53 -10.67
C HIS A 181 19.38 0.23 -11.74
N GLU A 182 19.27 0.79 -12.94
CA GLU A 182 20.32 0.71 -13.97
C GLU A 182 21.26 1.93 -13.93
N ALA A 183 20.80 3.05 -13.36
CA ALA A 183 21.55 4.30 -13.28
C ALA A 183 22.39 4.39 -11.99
N VAL A 184 23.23 3.38 -11.72
CA VAL A 184 23.94 3.22 -10.44
C VAL A 184 25.35 2.69 -10.65
N SER A 185 26.28 3.10 -9.78
CA SER A 185 27.62 2.54 -9.68
C SER A 185 27.83 1.91 -8.30
N VAL A 186 28.37 0.70 -8.25
CA VAL A 186 28.64 -0.02 -7.00
C VAL A 186 30.11 -0.41 -6.94
N ASN A 187 30.80 -0.02 -5.86
CA ASN A 187 32.22 -0.30 -5.66
C ASN A 187 32.49 -0.79 -4.24
N ILE A 188 33.38 -1.79 -4.10
CA ILE A 188 33.91 -2.22 -2.80
C ILE A 188 35.23 -1.49 -2.59
N LEU A 189 35.41 -0.87 -1.42
CA LEU A 189 36.63 -0.15 -1.04
C LEU A 189 37.07 -0.57 0.36
N GLU A 190 38.36 -0.39 0.65
CA GLU A 190 38.80 -0.38 2.04
C GLU A 190 38.27 0.88 2.74
N ALA A 191 37.93 0.77 4.04
CA ALA A 191 37.22 1.82 4.76
C ALA A 191 38.01 3.14 4.88
N ASP A 192 39.34 3.07 4.82
CA ASP A 192 40.25 4.22 4.85
C ASP A 192 40.47 4.87 3.46
N GLU A 193 40.01 4.21 2.38
CA GLU A 193 40.04 4.73 1.01
C GLU A 193 38.79 5.57 0.67
N VAL A 194 37.80 5.64 1.58
CA VAL A 194 36.56 6.39 1.35
C VAL A 194 36.78 7.89 1.57
N ASP A 195 36.92 8.63 0.47
CA ASP A 195 37.13 10.07 0.50
C ASP A 195 35.97 10.86 1.14
N THR A 196 34.72 10.44 0.90
CA THR A 196 33.52 11.13 1.39
C THR A 196 32.35 10.17 1.53
N TYR A 197 31.77 10.12 2.73
CA TYR A 197 30.61 9.27 3.07
C TYR A 197 29.26 9.92 2.71
N ASN A 198 29.18 11.25 2.74
CA ASN A 198 27.90 11.99 2.64
C ASN A 198 27.78 12.80 1.34
N ALA A 199 28.26 12.27 0.22
CA ALA A 199 28.08 12.92 -1.08
C ALA A 199 26.62 12.78 -1.55
N VAL A 200 26.10 13.74 -2.31
CA VAL A 200 24.74 13.66 -2.87
C VAL A 200 24.66 12.48 -3.82
N GLY A 201 23.62 11.65 -3.69
CA GLY A 201 23.44 10.41 -4.45
C GLY A 201 24.30 9.24 -3.97
N ARG A 202 25.17 9.43 -2.98
CA ARG A 202 26.02 8.36 -2.44
C ARG A 202 25.40 7.74 -1.19
N THR A 203 25.40 6.42 -1.14
CA THR A 203 25.14 5.65 0.08
C THR A 203 26.31 4.69 0.34
N VAL A 204 26.76 4.63 1.60
CA VAL A 204 27.88 3.76 2.01
C VAL A 204 27.39 2.75 3.04
N TYR A 205 27.74 1.48 2.85
CA TYR A 205 27.35 0.37 3.72
C TYR A 205 28.58 -0.38 4.26
N PRO A 206 28.51 -0.92 5.50
CA PRO A 206 29.56 -1.79 6.01
C PRO A 206 29.55 -3.15 5.28
N VAL A 207 30.69 -3.83 5.31
CA VAL A 207 30.81 -5.25 4.91
C VAL A 207 31.25 -6.05 6.14
N PRO A 208 30.45 -7.01 6.64
CA PRO A 208 29.13 -7.44 6.16
C PRO A 208 28.01 -6.42 6.39
N MET A 209 26.86 -6.57 5.69
CA MET A 209 25.70 -5.65 5.81
C MET A 209 25.20 -5.55 7.26
N TYR A 210 25.09 -6.70 7.92
CA TYR A 210 24.82 -6.80 9.35
C TYR A 210 26.08 -7.27 10.08
N PRO A 211 26.91 -6.34 10.60
CA PRO A 211 27.97 -6.68 11.52
C PRO A 211 27.40 -7.46 12.72
N ASP A 212 28.16 -8.40 13.26
CA ASP A 212 27.66 -9.27 14.33
C ASP A 212 27.25 -8.44 15.56
N GLY A 213 26.08 -8.77 16.13
CA GLY A 213 25.52 -8.09 17.30
C GLY A 213 24.76 -6.78 17.04
N THR A 214 24.61 -6.37 15.77
CA THR A 214 23.88 -5.14 15.42
C THR A 214 22.36 -5.28 15.44
N ILE A 215 21.84 -6.49 15.19
CA ILE A 215 20.41 -6.77 15.08
C ILE A 215 19.97 -7.84 16.08
N ARG A 216 18.82 -7.62 16.72
CA ARG A 216 18.24 -8.60 17.67
C ARG A 216 17.34 -9.59 16.93
N SER A 217 17.44 -10.86 17.28
CA SER A 217 16.52 -11.89 16.77
C SER A 217 15.15 -11.74 17.43
N ARG A 218 14.22 -11.06 16.76
CA ARG A 218 12.80 -10.97 17.11
C ARG A 218 11.99 -10.64 15.87
N LEU A 219 10.73 -11.05 15.85
CA LEU A 219 9.75 -10.66 14.84
C LEU A 219 8.62 -9.93 15.54
N ALA A 220 8.26 -8.73 15.09
CA ALA A 220 7.23 -7.93 15.76
C ALA A 220 6.50 -7.03 14.76
N THR A 221 5.51 -7.56 14.06
CA THR A 221 4.80 -6.83 13.01
C THR A 221 3.28 -6.85 13.21
N SER A 222 2.54 -6.24 12.29
CA SER A 222 1.08 -6.31 12.23
C SER A 222 0.60 -6.52 10.80
N ILE A 223 -0.47 -7.27 10.64
CA ILE A 223 -1.16 -7.50 9.37
C ILE A 223 -2.57 -6.92 9.48
N TYR A 224 -3.00 -6.21 8.44
CA TYR A 224 -4.33 -5.64 8.31
C TYR A 224 -5.22 -6.54 7.45
N VAL A 225 -6.33 -7.01 8.02
CA VAL A 225 -7.25 -7.98 7.40
C VAL A 225 -8.67 -7.63 7.79
N ASP A 226 -9.62 -7.56 6.86
CA ASP A 226 -11.07 -7.44 7.15
C ASP A 226 -11.44 -6.41 8.25
N GLY A 227 -10.85 -5.20 8.17
CA GLY A 227 -11.09 -4.14 9.15
C GLY A 227 -10.49 -4.38 10.55
N MET A 228 -9.61 -5.37 10.69
CA MET A 228 -8.87 -5.68 11.92
C MET A 228 -7.37 -5.56 11.72
N ARG A 229 -6.65 -5.31 12.82
CA ARG A 229 -5.20 -5.38 12.93
C ARG A 229 -4.81 -6.57 13.78
N LEU A 230 -4.05 -7.48 13.20
CA LEU A 230 -3.42 -8.60 13.89
C LEU A 230 -1.97 -8.26 14.14
N THR A 231 -1.61 -7.99 15.39
CA THR A 231 -0.21 -7.82 15.79
C THR A 231 0.31 -9.15 16.30
N TYR A 232 1.45 -9.60 15.80
CA TYR A 232 2.12 -10.77 16.37
C TYR A 232 3.58 -10.46 16.66
N ILE A 233 4.03 -10.97 17.80
CA ILE A 233 5.35 -10.77 18.36
C ILE A 233 5.92 -12.14 18.67
N VAL A 234 7.07 -12.44 18.09
CA VAL A 234 7.84 -13.66 18.35
C VAL A 234 9.15 -13.26 19.01
N HIS A 235 9.38 -13.81 20.19
CA HIS A 235 10.64 -13.70 20.91
C HIS A 235 11.35 -15.04 20.93
N THR A 236 12.66 -15.01 20.71
CA THR A 236 13.55 -16.15 20.85
C THR A 236 14.68 -15.80 21.82
N ASP A 237 15.07 -16.77 22.64
CA ASP A 237 16.18 -16.65 23.60
C ASP A 237 17.56 -16.62 22.90
N ASN A 238 17.68 -17.29 21.74
CA ASN A 238 18.87 -17.33 20.89
C ASN A 238 18.62 -16.74 19.49
N GLU A 239 19.70 -16.55 18.72
CA GLU A 239 19.61 -16.13 17.30
C GLU A 239 18.92 -17.21 16.46
N ALA A 240 17.75 -16.90 15.90
CA ALA A 240 16.91 -17.84 15.17
C ALA A 240 16.26 -17.20 13.93
N PHE A 241 17.01 -16.39 13.16
CA PHE A 241 16.47 -15.69 11.99
C PHE A 241 15.78 -16.59 10.94
N PRO A 242 16.29 -17.80 10.61
CA PRO A 242 15.59 -18.71 9.73
C PRO A 242 14.20 -19.16 10.25
N LEU A 243 14.07 -19.41 11.56
CA LEU A 243 12.77 -19.73 12.17
C LEU A 243 11.82 -18.53 12.10
N LEU A 244 12.32 -17.31 12.38
CA LEU A 244 11.52 -16.09 12.29
C LEU A 244 11.01 -15.87 10.86
N LYS A 245 11.81 -16.20 9.83
CA LYS A 245 11.40 -16.18 8.43
C LYS A 245 10.22 -17.11 8.18
N GLU A 246 10.33 -18.38 8.57
CA GLU A 246 9.25 -19.37 8.39
C GLU A 246 7.97 -19.00 9.15
N LEU A 247 8.09 -18.51 10.38
CA LEU A 247 6.93 -18.05 11.16
C LEU A 247 6.24 -16.84 10.51
N GLY A 248 7.02 -15.91 9.96
CA GLY A 248 6.47 -14.80 9.21
C GLY A 248 5.76 -15.25 7.94
N GLU A 249 6.36 -16.17 7.18
CA GLU A 249 5.79 -16.68 5.91
C GLU A 249 4.49 -17.44 6.17
N ALA A 250 4.43 -18.23 7.24
CA ALA A 250 3.21 -18.89 7.66
C ALA A 250 2.11 -17.90 8.07
N ALA A 251 2.47 -16.80 8.75
CA ALA A 251 1.50 -15.75 9.09
C ALA A 251 0.95 -15.06 7.84
N GLU A 252 1.82 -14.75 6.88
CA GLU A 252 1.45 -14.12 5.63
C GLU A 252 0.59 -15.05 4.76
N GLU A 253 0.97 -16.32 4.60
CA GLU A 253 0.16 -17.32 3.87
C GLU A 253 -1.23 -17.47 4.50
N PHE A 254 -1.30 -17.56 5.84
CA PHE A 254 -2.57 -17.62 6.55
C PHE A 254 -3.45 -16.39 6.29
N CYS A 255 -2.86 -15.19 6.26
CA CYS A 255 -3.59 -13.93 6.03
C CYS A 255 -3.81 -13.59 4.55
N SER A 256 -3.11 -14.26 3.62
CA SER A 256 -3.18 -14.00 2.17
C SER A 256 -4.56 -14.22 1.58
N VAL A 257 -5.39 -15.05 2.23
CA VAL A 257 -6.80 -15.29 1.88
C VAL A 257 -7.62 -14.00 1.91
N THR A 258 -7.15 -12.98 2.62
CA THR A 258 -7.86 -11.72 2.88
C THR A 258 -7.06 -10.45 2.55
N CYS A 259 -5.73 -10.56 2.40
CA CYS A 259 -4.84 -9.45 2.06
C CYS A 259 -4.82 -9.22 0.55
N GLY A 260 -5.77 -8.45 0.02
CA GLY A 260 -5.80 -8.13 -1.41
C GLY A 260 -5.86 -6.66 -1.72
N TYR A 261 -6.85 -5.96 -1.16
CA TYR A 261 -7.17 -4.60 -1.55
C TYR A 261 -7.45 -3.73 -0.34
N THR A 262 -6.97 -2.50 -0.42
CA THR A 262 -7.05 -1.47 0.61
C THR A 262 -8.03 -0.36 0.18
N PRO A 263 -8.57 0.42 1.14
CA PRO A 263 -9.41 1.57 0.83
C PRO A 263 -8.83 2.51 -0.25
N VAL A 264 -7.51 2.77 -0.26
CA VAL A 264 -6.86 3.55 -1.34
C VAL A 264 -7.16 2.97 -2.72
N GLU A 265 -7.03 1.65 -2.91
CA GLU A 265 -7.32 1.02 -4.21
C GLU A 265 -8.79 1.07 -4.57
N TYR A 266 -9.67 0.90 -3.59
CA TYR A 266 -11.11 1.04 -3.80
C TYR A 266 -11.45 2.43 -4.35
N TYR A 267 -10.99 3.51 -3.70
CA TYR A 267 -11.32 4.87 -4.14
C TYR A 267 -10.60 5.28 -5.42
N THR A 268 -9.37 4.80 -5.66
CA THR A 268 -8.69 4.99 -6.95
C THR A 268 -9.49 4.37 -8.08
N GLU A 269 -9.91 3.10 -7.94
CA GLU A 269 -10.64 2.39 -8.99
C GLU A 269 -12.08 2.89 -9.14
N LEU A 270 -12.73 3.34 -8.06
CA LEU A 270 -14.03 4.00 -8.12
C LEU A 270 -13.95 5.33 -8.90
N ALA A 271 -12.97 6.18 -8.57
CA ALA A 271 -12.76 7.44 -9.28
C ALA A 271 -12.40 7.22 -10.76
N TYR A 272 -11.58 6.21 -11.03
CA TYR A 272 -11.24 5.82 -12.40
C TYR A 272 -12.47 5.34 -13.17
N ALA A 273 -13.28 4.46 -12.59
CA ALA A 273 -14.52 3.96 -13.15
C ALA A 273 -15.52 5.08 -13.49
N LYS A 274 -15.63 6.10 -12.64
CA LYS A 274 -16.45 7.32 -12.90
C LYS A 274 -15.92 8.13 -14.08
N GLN A 275 -14.60 8.28 -14.21
CA GLN A 275 -14.01 8.95 -15.38
C GLN A 275 -14.27 8.15 -16.66
N LEU A 276 -14.19 6.81 -16.62
CA LEU A 276 -14.53 5.96 -17.76
C LEU A 276 -16.02 6.04 -18.13
N ASP A 277 -16.93 6.09 -17.16
CA ASP A 277 -18.38 6.28 -17.41
C ASP A 277 -18.65 7.59 -18.18
N ASN A 278 -17.98 8.68 -17.80
CA ASN A 278 -18.10 9.95 -18.52
C ASN A 278 -17.65 9.85 -19.99
N LEU A 279 -16.67 8.99 -20.30
CA LEU A 279 -16.17 8.79 -21.67
C LEU A 279 -17.14 7.99 -22.56
N VAL A 280 -18.10 7.26 -21.98
CA VAL A 280 -19.18 6.59 -22.72
C VAL A 280 -20.03 7.59 -23.51
N TYR A 281 -20.11 8.83 -23.04
CA TYR A 281 -20.85 9.92 -23.70
C TYR A 281 -20.07 10.59 -24.84
N SER A 282 -18.81 10.21 -25.07
CA SER A 282 -17.98 10.78 -26.14
C SER A 282 -18.34 10.22 -27.52
N PRO A 283 -18.23 11.01 -28.61
CA PRO A 283 -18.42 10.50 -29.97
C PRO A 283 -17.47 9.34 -30.31
N ARG A 284 -16.25 9.35 -29.76
CA ARG A 284 -15.24 8.34 -30.01
C ARG A 284 -15.67 6.94 -29.53
N PHE A 285 -16.42 6.86 -28.44
CA PHE A 285 -16.95 5.59 -27.94
C PHE A 285 -17.92 4.91 -28.94
N ASP A 286 -18.68 5.71 -29.67
CA ASP A 286 -19.58 5.24 -30.73
C ASP A 286 -18.76 4.80 -31.97
N GLU A 287 -17.86 5.69 -32.42
CA GLU A 287 -17.17 5.59 -33.70
C GLU A 287 -15.98 4.59 -33.73
N ASP A 288 -15.30 4.39 -32.60
CA ASP A 288 -14.07 3.59 -32.51
C ASP A 288 -14.29 2.33 -31.66
N GLY A 289 -14.51 1.20 -32.33
CA GLY A 289 -14.73 -0.10 -31.68
C GLY A 289 -13.53 -0.59 -30.85
N VAL A 290 -12.29 -0.24 -31.20
CA VAL A 290 -11.11 -0.62 -30.41
C VAL A 290 -11.06 0.19 -29.12
N TYR A 291 -11.28 1.50 -29.23
CA TYR A 291 -11.38 2.38 -28.07
C TYR A 291 -12.50 1.93 -27.12
N ARG A 292 -13.69 1.63 -27.66
CA ARG A 292 -14.82 1.12 -26.88
C ARG A 292 -14.49 -0.18 -26.12
N ARG A 293 -13.91 -1.17 -26.80
CA ARG A 293 -13.49 -2.43 -26.15
C ARG A 293 -12.50 -2.16 -25.03
N ASN A 294 -11.46 -1.37 -25.28
CA ASN A 294 -10.43 -1.07 -24.29
C ASN A 294 -11.02 -0.34 -23.08
N LEU A 295 -11.94 0.60 -23.30
CA LEU A 295 -12.66 1.28 -22.22
C LEU A 295 -13.47 0.28 -21.39
N LEU A 296 -14.25 -0.59 -22.02
CA LEU A 296 -15.05 -1.61 -21.32
C LEU A 296 -14.17 -2.63 -20.56
N ASP A 297 -13.01 -3.00 -21.11
CA ASP A 297 -12.03 -3.86 -20.43
C ASP A 297 -11.45 -3.18 -19.18
N MET A 298 -11.08 -1.90 -19.28
CA MET A 298 -10.61 -1.10 -18.14
C MET A 298 -11.72 -0.92 -17.09
N TYR A 299 -12.95 -0.69 -17.54
CA TYR A 299 -14.11 -0.57 -16.65
C TYR A 299 -14.38 -1.88 -15.90
N ALA A 300 -14.26 -3.02 -16.59
CA ALA A 300 -14.37 -4.34 -15.98
C ALA A 300 -13.26 -4.61 -14.95
N TYR A 301 -12.04 -4.12 -15.19
CA TYR A 301 -10.95 -4.24 -14.23
C TYR A 301 -11.25 -3.47 -12.94
N SER A 302 -11.66 -2.21 -13.02
CA SER A 302 -12.00 -1.40 -11.84
C SER A 302 -13.12 -2.02 -11.02
N LEU A 303 -14.18 -2.50 -11.68
CA LEU A 303 -15.28 -3.20 -11.03
C LEU A 303 -14.82 -4.52 -10.41
N SER A 304 -13.81 -5.18 -10.98
CA SER A 304 -13.20 -6.37 -10.38
C SER A 304 -12.51 -6.05 -9.06
N VAL A 305 -11.78 -4.95 -8.98
CA VAL A 305 -11.16 -4.49 -7.72
C VAL A 305 -12.23 -4.16 -6.69
N MET A 306 -13.22 -3.34 -7.08
CA MET A 306 -14.34 -2.95 -6.20
C MET A 306 -15.14 -4.18 -5.70
N SER A 307 -15.27 -5.24 -6.50
CA SER A 307 -15.99 -6.46 -6.12
C SER A 307 -15.36 -7.23 -4.95
N ASN A 308 -14.08 -6.96 -4.62
CA ASN A 308 -13.45 -7.53 -3.42
C ASN A 308 -13.94 -6.88 -2.12
N PHE A 309 -14.54 -5.68 -2.20
CA PHE A 309 -15.10 -4.97 -1.07
C PHE A 309 -16.62 -5.16 -0.96
N ASP A 310 -17.31 -5.19 -2.10
CA ASP A 310 -18.75 -5.40 -2.16
C ASP A 310 -19.14 -6.27 -3.36
N GLY A 311 -19.74 -7.42 -3.09
CA GLY A 311 -20.22 -8.35 -4.11
C GLY A 311 -21.30 -7.76 -5.03
N THR A 312 -21.91 -6.61 -4.70
CA THR A 312 -22.83 -5.91 -5.62
C THR A 312 -22.16 -5.52 -6.95
N PHE A 313 -20.83 -5.41 -6.98
CA PHE A 313 -20.07 -5.08 -8.19
C PHE A 313 -19.74 -6.29 -9.09
N GLU A 314 -20.02 -7.53 -8.68
CA GLU A 314 -19.74 -8.72 -9.52
C GLU A 314 -20.56 -8.72 -10.82
N VAL A 315 -21.84 -8.38 -10.74
CA VAL A 315 -22.74 -8.32 -11.91
C VAL A 315 -22.30 -7.24 -12.90
N PRO A 316 -22.11 -5.97 -12.52
CA PRO A 316 -21.63 -4.95 -13.47
C PRO A 316 -20.24 -5.28 -14.03
N ARG A 317 -19.34 -5.89 -13.24
CA ARG A 317 -18.03 -6.40 -13.73
C ARG A 317 -18.21 -7.40 -14.86
N ASP A 318 -19.04 -8.42 -14.65
CA ASP A 318 -19.25 -9.48 -15.62
C ASP A 318 -19.96 -8.96 -16.89
N LEU A 319 -20.86 -7.99 -16.74
CA LEU A 319 -21.48 -7.28 -17.86
C LEU A 319 -20.45 -6.47 -18.68
N ALA A 320 -19.57 -5.70 -18.01
CA ALA A 320 -18.50 -4.94 -18.67
C ALA A 320 -17.58 -5.87 -19.46
N ARG A 321 -17.15 -6.97 -18.82
CA ARG A 321 -16.27 -7.97 -19.43
C ARG A 321 -16.91 -8.65 -20.63
N ALA A 322 -18.18 -9.06 -20.52
CA ALA A 322 -18.91 -9.66 -21.63
C ALA A 322 -19.10 -8.66 -22.78
N ALA A 323 -19.40 -7.40 -22.47
CA ALA A 323 -19.54 -6.34 -23.46
C ALA A 323 -18.23 -6.05 -24.22
N ALA A 324 -17.09 -6.08 -23.54
CA ALA A 324 -15.78 -5.96 -24.17
C ALA A 324 -15.48 -7.14 -25.11
N GLN A 325 -15.76 -8.38 -24.66
CA GLN A 325 -15.57 -9.59 -25.46
C GLN A 325 -16.45 -9.64 -26.71
N LEU A 326 -17.71 -9.22 -26.59
CA LEU A 326 -18.70 -9.23 -27.67
C LEU A 326 -18.74 -7.90 -28.46
N ASN A 327 -17.78 -7.01 -28.27
CA ASN A 327 -17.81 -5.64 -28.78
C ASN A 327 -18.02 -5.54 -30.31
N GLU A 328 -17.51 -6.51 -31.09
CA GLU A 328 -17.66 -6.56 -32.55
C GLU A 328 -19.03 -7.08 -32.99
N GLU A 329 -19.70 -7.88 -32.16
CA GLU A 329 -21.02 -8.48 -32.44
C GLU A 329 -22.16 -7.63 -31.87
N MET A 330 -21.87 -6.83 -30.85
CA MET A 330 -22.83 -5.99 -30.15
C MET A 330 -23.15 -4.71 -30.95
N ARG A 331 -24.43 -4.34 -31.00
CA ARG A 331 -24.85 -3.07 -31.59
C ARG A 331 -24.38 -1.92 -30.69
N VAL A 332 -23.93 -0.83 -31.30
CA VAL A 332 -23.34 0.30 -30.55
C VAL A 332 -24.31 0.90 -29.53
N ASP A 333 -25.58 1.08 -29.90
CA ASP A 333 -26.61 1.57 -28.97
C ASP A 333 -26.76 0.68 -27.72
N ALA A 334 -26.63 -0.65 -27.89
CA ALA A 334 -26.69 -1.60 -26.77
C ALA A 334 -25.43 -1.51 -25.90
N ALA A 335 -24.26 -1.27 -26.49
CA ALA A 335 -23.02 -1.02 -25.76
C ALA A 335 -23.11 0.24 -24.91
N ILE A 336 -23.66 1.32 -25.46
CA ILE A 336 -23.88 2.60 -24.77
C ILE A 336 -24.88 2.41 -23.62
N GLU A 337 -26.01 1.75 -23.88
CA GLU A 337 -27.03 1.51 -22.85
C GLU A 337 -26.47 0.65 -21.70
N LEU A 338 -25.73 -0.41 -22.02
CA LEU A 338 -25.10 -1.27 -21.02
C LEU A 338 -24.06 -0.50 -20.19
N ALA A 339 -23.15 0.23 -20.84
CA ALA A 339 -22.12 1.00 -20.14
C ALA A 339 -22.71 2.08 -19.23
N ARG A 340 -23.77 2.78 -19.68
CA ARG A 340 -24.51 3.71 -18.82
C ARG A 340 -25.21 3.01 -17.68
N THR A 341 -25.76 1.82 -17.90
CA THR A 341 -26.40 1.05 -16.83
C THR A 341 -25.35 0.72 -15.76
N ILE A 342 -24.16 0.28 -16.17
CA ILE A 342 -22.98 0.10 -15.31
C ILE A 342 -22.69 1.37 -14.48
N GLY A 343 -22.66 2.55 -15.12
CA GLY A 343 -22.47 3.83 -14.44
C GLY A 343 -23.45 4.10 -13.30
N HIS A 344 -24.71 3.67 -13.42
CA HIS A 344 -25.71 3.82 -12.36
C HIS A 344 -25.50 2.91 -11.14
N TRP A 345 -24.69 1.85 -11.25
CA TRP A 345 -24.29 1.03 -10.09
C TRP A 345 -23.13 1.65 -9.31
N LEU A 346 -22.39 2.60 -9.89
CA LEU A 346 -21.29 3.24 -9.19
C LEU A 346 -21.82 4.10 -8.03
N PRO A 347 -21.18 4.07 -6.84
CA PRO A 347 -21.42 5.01 -5.77
C PRO A 347 -21.45 6.46 -6.28
N ARG A 348 -22.31 7.29 -5.70
CA ARG A 348 -22.41 8.69 -6.12
C ARG A 348 -21.22 9.48 -5.61
N ASP A 349 -20.72 10.36 -6.46
CA ASP A 349 -19.87 11.46 -6.03
C ASP A 349 -20.77 12.51 -5.36
N ILE A 350 -20.28 13.20 -4.33
CA ILE A 350 -20.99 14.34 -3.73
C ILE A 350 -21.26 15.41 -4.77
N THR A 351 -20.38 15.60 -5.76
CA THR A 351 -20.64 16.54 -6.87
C THR A 351 -21.89 16.17 -7.68
N ASP A 352 -22.28 14.88 -7.75
CA ASP A 352 -23.53 14.42 -8.38
C ASP A 352 -24.78 14.90 -7.60
N LEU A 353 -24.62 15.30 -6.33
CA LEU A 353 -25.69 15.81 -5.47
C LEU A 353 -25.82 17.34 -5.57
N ILE A 354 -24.82 18.03 -6.10
CA ILE A 354 -24.82 19.49 -6.24
C ILE A 354 -25.65 19.89 -7.47
N PRO A 355 -26.67 20.77 -7.33
CA PRO A 355 -27.49 21.19 -8.47
C PRO A 355 -26.68 21.86 -9.59
N ARG A 356 -26.91 21.43 -10.84
CA ARG A 356 -26.26 22.02 -12.03
C ARG A 356 -26.58 23.52 -12.15
N GLY A 357 -25.53 24.33 -12.32
CA GLY A 357 -25.64 25.79 -12.45
C GLY A 357 -25.54 26.55 -11.12
N TRP A 358 -25.20 25.87 -10.04
CA TRP A 358 -24.75 26.52 -8.81
C TRP A 358 -23.44 27.27 -9.08
N THR A 359 -23.39 28.55 -8.67
CA THR A 359 -22.22 29.41 -8.77
C THR A 359 -22.04 30.07 -7.40
N ASP A 360 -20.83 29.99 -6.84
CA ASP A 360 -20.45 30.41 -5.47
C ASP A 360 -20.94 31.81 -5.04
N ALA A 361 -21.24 32.68 -6.00
CA ALA A 361 -21.41 34.11 -5.79
C ALA A 361 -22.62 34.57 -4.94
N SER A 362 -23.47 33.69 -4.36
CA SER A 362 -24.69 34.20 -3.70
C SER A 362 -25.45 33.34 -2.67
N ASN A 363 -24.90 32.26 -2.08
CA ASN A 363 -25.73 31.50 -1.12
C ASN A 363 -24.99 30.73 -0.01
N ASP A 364 -24.29 31.45 0.87
CA ASP A 364 -23.65 30.90 2.09
C ASP A 364 -24.62 30.04 2.92
N GLU A 365 -25.90 30.41 2.98
CA GLU A 365 -26.95 29.68 3.70
C GLU A 365 -27.20 28.28 3.11
N PHE A 366 -27.14 28.14 1.78
CA PHE A 366 -27.31 26.84 1.12
C PHE A 366 -26.05 25.96 1.25
N ALA A 367 -24.86 26.57 1.23
CA ALA A 367 -23.61 25.85 1.48
C ALA A 367 -23.61 25.26 2.90
N MET A 368 -24.05 26.05 3.90
CA MET A 368 -24.22 25.58 5.27
C MET A 368 -25.29 24.47 5.39
N GLU A 369 -26.44 24.61 4.72
CA GLU A 369 -27.47 23.56 4.73
C GLU A 369 -27.00 22.25 4.06
N LEU A 370 -26.18 22.36 3.01
CA LEU A 370 -25.59 21.22 2.32
C LEU A 370 -24.49 20.57 3.15
N GLU A 371 -23.64 21.36 3.81
CA GLU A 371 -22.66 20.90 4.81
C GLU A 371 -23.35 20.13 5.94
N ASP A 372 -24.37 20.73 6.57
CA ASP A 372 -25.19 20.08 7.60
C ASP A 372 -25.81 18.78 7.06
N GLY A 373 -26.33 18.81 5.83
CA GLY A 373 -26.89 17.64 5.16
C GLY A 373 -25.86 16.52 4.96
N LEU A 374 -24.67 16.83 4.45
CA LEU A 374 -23.57 15.87 4.25
C LEU A 374 -23.12 15.27 5.58
N ASN A 375 -22.97 16.10 6.61
CA ASN A 375 -22.58 15.66 7.96
C ASN A 375 -23.67 14.84 8.69
N THR A 376 -24.91 14.82 8.17
CA THR A 376 -25.96 13.92 8.69
C THR A 376 -26.00 12.55 8.02
N LEU A 377 -25.27 12.37 6.90
CA LEU A 377 -25.24 11.10 6.20
C LEU A 377 -24.53 10.03 7.05
N PRO A 378 -25.01 8.77 7.04
CA PRO A 378 -24.32 7.68 7.69
C PRO A 378 -23.04 7.38 6.91
N GLY A 379 -21.89 7.68 7.52
CA GLY A 379 -20.55 7.49 6.96
C GLY A 379 -19.52 7.92 7.99
N ARG A 380 -18.26 7.48 7.86
CA ARG A 380 -17.23 7.76 8.88
C ARG A 380 -16.24 8.84 8.47
N ARG A 381 -16.07 9.06 7.17
CA ARG A 381 -15.11 10.02 6.62
C ARG A 381 -15.49 10.44 5.21
N PHE A 382 -14.99 11.58 4.77
CA PHE A 382 -15.02 12.00 3.37
C PHE A 382 -13.69 11.66 2.72
N VAL A 383 -13.74 11.02 1.54
CA VAL A 383 -12.55 10.70 0.75
C VAL A 383 -12.57 11.50 -0.53
N VAL A 384 -11.53 12.30 -0.74
CA VAL A 384 -11.33 13.12 -1.93
C VAL A 384 -10.33 12.42 -2.82
N VAL A 385 -10.59 12.35 -4.13
CA VAL A 385 -9.66 11.77 -5.11
C VAL A 385 -9.17 12.85 -6.07
N LEU A 386 -7.92 13.27 -5.87
CA LEU A 386 -7.27 14.29 -6.69
C LEU A 386 -6.75 13.68 -8.00
N ASP A 387 -7.07 14.30 -9.13
CA ASP A 387 -6.52 13.93 -10.44
C ASP A 387 -5.37 14.88 -10.79
N HIS A 388 -4.15 14.33 -10.82
CA HIS A 388 -2.94 15.05 -11.17
C HIS A 388 -2.52 14.84 -12.64
N GLN A 389 -3.36 14.22 -13.46
CA GLN A 389 -3.09 14.09 -14.90
C GLN A 389 -3.15 15.47 -15.55
N SER A 390 -2.10 15.86 -16.26
CA SER A 390 -2.13 17.14 -16.98
C SER A 390 -3.02 17.06 -18.22
N PRO A 391 -3.57 18.20 -18.69
CA PRO A 391 -4.29 18.23 -19.96
C PRO A 391 -3.43 17.71 -21.12
N GLU A 392 -2.13 18.01 -21.15
CA GLU A 392 -1.22 17.52 -22.19
C GLU A 392 -1.01 16.01 -22.14
N GLU A 393 -0.93 15.42 -20.94
CA GLU A 393 -0.87 13.96 -20.76
C GLU A 393 -2.17 13.29 -21.23
N TYR A 394 -3.33 13.85 -20.86
CA TYR A 394 -4.62 13.33 -21.26
C TYR A 394 -4.85 13.42 -22.78
N GLU A 395 -4.42 14.49 -23.43
CA GLU A 395 -4.57 14.67 -24.88
C GLU A 395 -3.84 13.60 -25.70
N GLN A 396 -2.73 13.05 -25.16
CA GLN A 396 -1.94 12.00 -25.82
C GLN A 396 -2.66 10.65 -25.86
N THR A 397 -3.29 10.26 -24.75
CA THR A 397 -3.93 8.94 -24.60
C THR A 397 -5.43 8.97 -24.84
N ARG A 398 -6.07 10.12 -24.60
CA ARG A 398 -7.53 10.31 -24.52
C ARG A 398 -8.20 9.37 -23.53
N LEU A 399 -7.46 9.01 -22.49
CA LEU A 399 -7.86 8.10 -21.44
C LEU A 399 -7.38 8.66 -20.10
N PRO A 400 -8.19 8.53 -19.04
CA PRO A 400 -7.73 8.84 -17.69
C PRO A 400 -6.53 7.96 -17.33
N ASN A 401 -5.66 8.47 -16.47
CA ASN A 401 -4.53 7.73 -15.93
C ASN A 401 -4.75 7.40 -14.45
N ARG A 402 -5.00 6.12 -14.16
CA ARG A 402 -5.20 5.63 -12.78
C ARG A 402 -4.04 5.94 -11.83
N GLU A 403 -2.80 5.97 -12.34
CA GLU A 403 -1.61 6.26 -11.55
C GLU A 403 -1.49 7.75 -11.17
N LYS A 404 -2.36 8.58 -11.77
CA LYS A 404 -2.49 10.01 -11.46
C LYS A 404 -3.68 10.32 -10.56
N LEU A 405 -4.37 9.31 -10.03
CA LEU A 405 -5.45 9.48 -9.07
C LEU A 405 -4.94 9.26 -7.64
N TYR A 406 -5.21 10.23 -6.76
CA TYR A 406 -4.67 10.30 -5.41
C TYR A 406 -5.80 10.44 -4.40
N PRO A 407 -6.30 9.32 -3.86
CA PRO A 407 -7.25 9.34 -2.76
C PRO A 407 -6.61 9.86 -1.48
N MET A 408 -7.34 10.72 -0.76
CA MET A 408 -6.96 11.28 0.52
C MET A 408 -8.18 11.37 1.43
N VAL A 409 -7.98 11.18 2.73
CA VAL A 409 -9.02 11.46 3.73
C VAL A 409 -9.09 12.96 3.92
N TYR A 410 -10.25 13.54 3.62
CA TYR A 410 -10.52 14.95 3.87
C TYR A 410 -10.82 15.21 5.34
N GLY A 411 -11.59 14.34 5.98
CA GLY A 411 -11.92 14.42 7.40
C GLY A 411 -13.15 13.61 7.76
N GLU A 412 -13.48 13.56 9.06
CA GLU A 412 -14.72 12.94 9.56
C GLU A 412 -15.96 13.80 9.27
N THR A 413 -15.77 15.11 9.13
CA THR A 413 -16.81 16.09 8.82
C THR A 413 -16.45 16.87 7.56
N ALA A 414 -17.44 17.12 6.71
CA ALA A 414 -17.34 18.09 5.64
C ALA A 414 -17.40 19.50 6.24
N ASP A 415 -16.59 20.43 5.74
CA ASP A 415 -16.75 21.87 5.99
C ASP A 415 -16.95 22.61 4.66
N VAL A 416 -17.16 23.92 4.72
CA VAL A 416 -17.47 24.74 3.53
C VAL A 416 -16.37 24.66 2.45
N ASP A 417 -15.12 24.40 2.82
CA ASP A 417 -14.00 24.31 1.88
C ASP A 417 -14.10 23.06 0.99
N ILE A 418 -14.95 22.09 1.34
CA ILE A 418 -15.22 20.90 0.50
C ILE A 418 -15.81 21.30 -0.86
N PHE A 419 -16.52 22.43 -0.93
CA PHE A 419 -17.14 22.91 -2.16
C PHE A 419 -16.16 23.61 -3.11
N ASP A 420 -15.03 24.10 -2.59
CA ASP A 420 -13.94 24.63 -3.41
C ASP A 420 -13.27 23.52 -4.25
N LEU A 421 -13.51 22.25 -3.88
CA LEU A 421 -13.06 21.05 -4.60
C LEU A 421 -14.04 20.61 -5.70
N CYS A 422 -14.87 21.51 -6.24
CA CYS A 422 -15.94 21.21 -7.21
C CYS A 422 -15.49 20.51 -8.53
N HIS A 423 -14.18 20.39 -8.77
CA HIS A 423 -13.60 19.68 -9.90
C HIS A 423 -12.92 18.36 -9.51
N THR A 424 -13.09 17.95 -8.26
CA THR A 424 -12.52 16.76 -7.66
C THR A 424 -13.63 15.80 -7.28
N GLN A 425 -13.36 14.50 -7.37
CA GLN A 425 -14.34 13.49 -7.00
C GLN A 425 -14.31 13.28 -5.49
N ILE A 426 -15.49 13.27 -4.86
CA ILE A 426 -15.61 13.17 -3.41
C ILE A 426 -16.61 12.07 -3.05
N PHE A 427 -16.17 11.13 -2.24
CA PHE A 427 -16.96 9.96 -1.85
C PHE A 427 -17.18 9.94 -0.34
N LEU A 428 -18.36 9.44 0.06
CA LEU A 428 -18.60 9.09 1.44
C LEU A 428 -17.87 7.78 1.76
N GLY A 429 -17.07 7.81 2.82
CA GLY A 429 -16.20 6.75 3.24
C GLY A 429 -16.89 5.78 4.20
N ASP A 430 -17.26 4.62 3.66
CA ASP A 430 -17.89 3.52 4.41
C ASP A 430 -16.94 2.32 4.62
N VAL A 431 -15.80 2.33 3.92
CA VAL A 431 -14.77 1.28 3.88
C VAL A 431 -13.64 1.57 4.86
#